data_AF-A0A7J5Y0F3-F1
#
_entry.id   AF-A0A7J5Y0F3-F1
#
_cell.length_a   1.000
_cell.length_b   1.000
_cell.length_c   1.000
_cell.angle_alpha   90.00
_cell.angle_beta   90.00
_cell.angle_gamma   90.00
#
_symmetry.space_group_name_H-M   'P 1'
#
loop_
_entity.id
_entity.type
_entity.pdbx_description
1 polymer ?
#
loop_
_entity_poly.entity_id
_entity_poly.type
_entity_poly.pdbx_seq_one_letter_code
_entity_poly.pdbx_strand_id
1 'polypeptide(L)' 'MTPPPPPPPRSVKPLMVIHHLLNCPHSQALKKAFAADKTIQKMAKEDFIMLNLLVETTDKNLAPDGHYVPRILFIWLKT' A
#
# COMPACT_ATOMS: atom_id res chain seq x y z
N MET A 1 26.40 -21.95 -14.26
CA MET A 1 25.03 -22.08 -14.77
C MET A 1 24.19 -21.08 -14.00
N THR A 2 23.83 -19.97 -14.60
CA THR A 2 22.98 -18.95 -13.95
C THR A 2 21.55 -19.48 -13.85
N PRO A 3 20.85 -19.27 -12.73
CA PRO A 3 19.45 -19.68 -12.61
C PRO A 3 18.61 -18.96 -13.69
N PRO A 4 17.57 -19.63 -14.23
CA PRO A 4 16.72 -19.04 -15.23
C PRO A 4 16.07 -17.76 -14.67
N PRO A 5 15.91 -16.71 -15.49
CA PRO A 5 15.26 -15.49 -15.05
C PRO A 5 13.84 -15.81 -14.58
N PRO A 6 13.35 -15.15 -13.52
CA PRO A 6 12.00 -15.35 -13.04
C PRO A 6 10.99 -15.03 -14.16
N PRO A 7 9.88 -15.78 -14.25
CA PRO A 7 8.87 -15.52 -15.27
C PRO A 7 8.33 -14.09 -15.15
N PRO A 8 7.97 -13.44 -16.27
CA PRO A 8 7.42 -12.09 -16.24
C PRO A 8 6.09 -12.09 -15.45
N PRO A 9 5.81 -11.05 -14.64
CA PRO A 9 4.58 -10.97 -13.88
C PRO A 9 3.38 -10.92 -14.85
N ARG A 10 2.49 -11.91 -14.74
CA ARG A 10 1.32 -12.10 -15.62
C ARG A 10 0.04 -11.46 -15.08
N SER A 11 0.09 -10.71 -13.98
CA SER A 11 -1.09 -10.07 -13.39
C SER A 11 -0.78 -8.63 -13.03
N VAL A 12 -1.60 -7.70 -13.48
CA VAL A 12 -1.60 -6.32 -12.98
C VAL A 12 -1.96 -6.40 -11.51
N LYS A 13 -0.98 -6.17 -10.64
CA LYS A 13 -1.20 -6.16 -9.20
C LYS A 13 -1.97 -4.88 -8.83
N PRO A 14 -3.02 -4.97 -8.00
CA PRO A 14 -3.70 -3.78 -7.47
C PRO A 14 -2.72 -2.91 -6.68
N LEU A 15 -2.96 -1.59 -6.69
CA LEU A 15 -2.19 -0.61 -5.94
C LEU A 15 -2.82 -0.45 -4.55
N MET A 16 -2.02 -0.63 -3.50
CA MET A 16 -2.38 -0.35 -2.12
C MET A 16 -1.72 0.97 -1.70
N VAL A 17 -2.55 1.98 -1.43
CA VAL A 17 -2.10 3.32 -1.05
C VAL A 17 -2.36 3.55 0.44
N ILE A 18 -1.32 3.80 1.21
CA ILE A 18 -1.39 4.07 2.64
C ILE A 18 -1.07 5.54 2.90
N HIS A 19 -2.09 6.34 3.22
CA HIS A 19 -1.91 7.71 3.70
C HIS A 19 -1.74 7.70 5.21
N HIS A 20 -0.62 8.26 5.68
CA HIS A 20 -0.32 8.30 7.10
C HIS A 20 0.52 9.54 7.44
N LEU A 21 0.57 9.91 8.71
CA LEU A 21 1.44 11.00 9.18
C LEU A 21 2.48 10.47 10.15
N LEU A 22 3.69 11.03 10.09
CA LEU A 22 4.79 10.71 11.02
C LEU A 22 4.40 11.01 12.47
N ASN A 23 3.72 12.14 12.70
CA ASN A 23 3.38 12.66 14.03
C ASN A 23 1.91 12.38 14.40
N CYS A 24 1.34 11.25 13.96
CA CYS A 24 0.00 10.81 14.36
C CYS A 24 0.08 9.48 15.14
N PRO A 25 -0.42 9.41 16.40
CA PRO A 25 -0.39 8.19 17.20
C PRO A 25 -1.04 6.97 16.51
N HIS A 26 -2.17 7.18 15.83
CA HIS A 26 -2.88 6.12 15.11
C HIS A 26 -2.08 5.61 13.90
N SER A 27 -1.41 6.52 13.18
CA SER A 27 -0.53 6.16 12.05
C SER A 27 0.68 5.35 12.51
N GLN A 28 1.29 5.73 13.64
CA GLN A 28 2.41 4.99 14.22
C GLN A 28 1.97 3.60 14.72
N ALA A 29 0.80 3.51 15.35
CA ALA A 29 0.24 2.23 15.81
C ALA A 29 -0.02 1.29 14.62
N LEU A 30 -0.67 1.78 13.55
CA LEU A 30 -0.89 1.00 12.33
C LEU A 30 0.43 0.54 11.72
N LYS A 31 1.42 1.43 11.58
CA LYS A 31 2.74 1.07 11.01
C LYS A 31 3.40 -0.06 11.80
N LYS A 32 3.36 -0.02 13.13
CA LYS A 32 3.94 -1.07 14.00
C LYS A 32 3.19 -2.40 13.81
N ALA A 33 1.86 -2.38 13.84
CA ALA A 33 1.04 -3.58 13.66
C ALA A 33 1.23 -4.19 12.26
N PHE A 34 1.20 -3.35 11.23
CA PHE A 34 1.37 -3.73 9.82
C PHE A 34 2.73 -4.37 9.56
N ALA A 35 3.80 -3.84 10.17
CA ALA A 35 5.15 -4.38 10.04
C ALA A 35 5.36 -5.69 10.83
N ALA A 36 4.64 -5.88 11.95
CA ALA A 36 4.75 -7.06 12.78
C ALA A 36 4.01 -8.28 12.20
N ASP A 37 2.93 -8.06 11.44
CA ASP A 37 2.12 -9.13 10.87
C ASP A 37 2.74 -9.74 9.61
N LYS A 38 3.26 -10.96 9.74
CA LYS A 38 3.94 -11.67 8.63
C LYS A 38 3.01 -12.01 7.46
N THR A 39 1.73 -12.24 7.73
CA THR A 39 0.74 -12.57 6.69
C THR A 39 0.47 -11.36 5.83
N ILE A 40 0.27 -10.20 6.47
CA ILE A 40 0.11 -8.91 5.79
C ILE A 40 1.38 -8.56 5.00
N GLN A 41 2.57 -8.74 5.59
CA GLN A 41 3.84 -8.48 4.89
C GLN A 41 4.01 -9.36 3.65
N LYS A 42 3.62 -10.64 3.73
CA LYS A 42 3.68 -11.55 2.58
C LYS A 42 2.73 -11.09 1.48
N MET A 43 1.48 -10.81 1.81
CA MET A 43 0.45 -10.34 0.88
C MET A 43 0.86 -9.01 0.22
N ALA A 44 1.34 -8.05 1.01
CA ALA A 44 1.79 -6.76 0.50
C ALA A 44 2.95 -6.88 -0.51
N LYS A 45 3.83 -7.88 -0.35
CA LYS A 45 4.96 -8.13 -1.25
C LYS A 45 4.57 -8.92 -2.50
N GLU A 46 3.72 -9.93 -2.33
CA GLU A 46 3.39 -10.89 -3.38
C GLU A 46 2.23 -10.41 -4.25
N ASP A 47 1.24 -9.72 -3.68
CA ASP A 47 -0.05 -9.48 -4.34
C ASP A 47 -0.31 -8.00 -4.69
N PHE A 48 0.36 -7.06 -4.02
CA PHE A 48 0.11 -5.63 -4.18
C PHE A 48 1.34 -4.85 -4.65
N ILE A 49 1.08 -3.71 -5.29
CA ILE A 49 2.05 -2.62 -5.42
C ILE A 49 1.78 -1.68 -4.25
N MET A 50 2.78 -1.40 -3.43
CA MET A 50 2.63 -0.59 -2.21
C MET A 50 3.08 0.85 -2.43
N LEU A 51 2.23 1.82 -2.07
CA LEU A 51 2.56 3.24 -2.06
C LEU A 51 2.24 3.85 -0.70
N ASN A 52 3.25 4.46 -0.07
CA ASN A 52 3.10 5.15 1.20
C ASN A 52 3.15 6.65 0.97
N LEU A 53 2.12 7.38 1.41
CA LEU A 53 2.01 8.83 1.26
C LEU A 53 1.99 9.51 2.63
N LEU A 54 2.87 10.51 2.77
CA LEU A 54 2.97 11.36 3.97
C LEU A 54 2.30 12.72 3.79
N VAL A 55 2.00 13.09 2.55
CA VAL A 55 1.40 14.37 2.17
C VAL A 55 0.11 14.06 1.42
N GLU A 56 -0.91 14.89 1.62
CA GLU A 56 -2.16 14.81 0.90
C GLU A 56 -1.94 15.01 -0.61
N THR A 57 -2.70 14.26 -1.40
CA THR A 57 -2.73 14.39 -2.85
C THR A 57 -3.84 15.33 -3.26
N THR A 58 -3.67 16.03 -4.38
CA THR A 58 -4.73 16.87 -4.96
C THR A 58 -5.85 16.07 -5.63
N ASP A 59 -5.69 14.75 -5.77
CA ASP A 59 -6.70 13.86 -6.35
C ASP A 59 -7.84 13.58 -5.35
N LYS A 60 -9.04 14.06 -5.68
CA LYS A 60 -10.25 13.87 -4.87
C LYS A 60 -10.68 12.40 -4.79
N ASN A 61 -10.29 11.57 -5.75
CA ASN A 61 -10.60 10.13 -5.72
C ASN A 61 -9.79 9.38 -4.65
N LEU A 62 -8.73 9.99 -4.11
CA LEU A 62 -7.91 9.44 -3.03
C LEU A 62 -8.37 9.87 -1.63
N ALA A 63 -9.54 10.52 -1.54
CA ALA A 63 -10.18 10.91 -0.28
C ALA A 63 -11.73 10.93 -0.42
N PRO A 64 -12.37 9.84 -0.86
CA PRO A 64 -13.83 9.82 -1.10
C PRO A 64 -14.65 10.00 0.18
N ASP A 65 -14.07 9.63 1.33
CA ASP A 65 -14.64 9.73 2.68
C ASP A 65 -13.90 10.79 3.54
N GLY A 66 -13.08 11.63 2.91
CA GLY A 66 -12.35 12.71 3.55
C GLY A 66 -10.87 12.42 3.84
N HIS A 67 -10.26 13.31 4.60
CA HIS A 67 -8.80 13.42 4.74
C HIS A 67 -8.27 12.97 6.13
N TYR A 68 -8.88 11.98 6.78
CA TYR A 68 -8.43 11.45 8.08
C TYR A 68 -7.17 10.57 7.96
N VAL A 69 -6.35 10.41 8.99
CA VAL A 69 -5.18 9.50 8.91
C VAL A 69 -5.11 8.55 10.12
N PRO A 70 -4.69 7.28 9.93
CA PRO A 70 -4.26 6.67 8.68
C PRO A 70 -5.42 6.18 7.78
N ARG A 71 -5.19 6.12 6.45
CA ARG A 71 -6.12 5.58 5.44
C ARG A 71 -5.42 4.55 4.57
N ILE A 72 -6.16 3.51 4.17
CA ILE A 72 -5.70 2.48 3.24
C ILE A 72 -6.70 2.40 2.09
N LEU A 73 -6.24 2.65 0.87
CA LEU A 73 -7.05 2.58 -0.35
C LEU A 73 -6.51 1.51 -1.28
N PHE A 74 -7.41 0.80 -1.95
CA PHE A 74 -7.08 -0.19 -2.96
C PHE A 74 -7.56 0.30 -4.33
N ILE A 75 -6.65 0.43 -5.28
CA ILE A 75 -6.92 0.92 -6.62
C ILE A 75 -6.65 -0.20 -7.61
N TRP A 76 -7.70 -0.56 -8.34
CA TRP A 76 -7.59 -1.48 -9.46
C TRP A 76 -7.26 -0.68 -10.71
N LEU A 77 -6.12 -0.99 -11.33
CA LEU A 77 -5.82 -0.49 -12.66
C LEU A 77 -6.70 -1.25 -13.65
N LYS A 78 -7.75 -0.61 -14.15
CA LYS A 78 -8.47 -1.09 -15.33
C LYS A 78 -7.54 -0.90 -16.53
N THR A 79 -7.16 -2.01 -17.17
CA THR A 79 -6.61 -2.02 -18.53
C THR A 79 -7.67 -1.65 -19.53
#